data_AF-A0A3N1SX29-F1
#
_entry.id   AF-A0A3N1SX29-F1
#
_cell.length_a   1.000
_cell.length_b   1.000
_cell.length_c   1.000
_cell.angle_alpha   90.00
_cell.angle_beta   90.00
_cell.angle_gamma   90.00
#
_symmetry.space_group_name_H-M   'P 1'
#
loop_
_entity.id
_entity.type
_entity.pdbx_description
1 polymer ?
#
loop_
_entity_poly.entity_id
_entity_poly.type
_entity_poly.pdbx_seq_one_letter_code
_entity_poly.pdbx_strand_id
1 'polypeptide(L)' 'MTTRELPPVNELTMQQQRGWRCVWCRYPLTVGADVDLGEQRARPSDGAAYSWFPRACSDVAVCVVREAEQARK' A
#
# COMPACT_ATOMS: atom_id res chain seq x y z
N MET A 1 7.43 4.59 16.47
CA MET A 1 6.57 4.44 15.28
C MET A 1 6.38 2.95 15.06
N THR A 2 5.16 2.45 15.18
CA THR A 2 4.88 1.04 14.88
C THR A 2 4.96 0.87 13.37
N THR A 3 6.10 0.36 12.87
CA THR A 3 6.27 0.05 11.45
C THR A 3 5.32 -1.09 11.12
N ARG A 4 4.23 -0.77 10.44
CA ARG A 4 3.26 -1.74 9.94
C ARG A 4 3.89 -2.48 8.76
N GLU A 5 3.90 -3.81 8.79
CA GLU A 5 4.43 -4.60 7.69
C GLU A 5 3.67 -4.31 6.38
N LEU A 6 4.45 -4.23 5.31
CA LEU A 6 3.93 -4.04 3.96
C LEU A 6 3.37 -5.36 3.43
N PRO A 7 2.19 -5.35 2.78
CA PRO A 7 1.70 -6.53 2.08
C PRO A 7 2.67 -6.95 0.96
N PRO A 8 2.72 -8.25 0.63
CA PRO A 8 3.50 -8.75 -0.50
C PRO A 8 3.09 -8.03 -1.80
N VAL A 9 4.06 -7.50 -2.54
CA VAL A 9 3.80 -6.68 -3.75
C VAL A 9 3.02 -7.45 -4.83
N ASN A 10 3.18 -8.77 -4.89
CA ASN A 10 2.49 -9.66 -5.81
C ASN A 10 1.00 -9.88 -5.46
N GLU A 11 0.58 -9.58 -4.23
CA GLU A 11 -0.82 -9.62 -3.80
C GLU A 11 -1.53 -8.26 -3.99
N LEU A 12 -0.76 -7.22 -4.33
CA LEU A 12 -1.28 -5.88 -4.55
C LEU A 12 -1.84 -5.71 -5.96
N THR A 13 -2.93 -4.97 -6.05
CA THR A 13 -3.44 -4.51 -7.35
C THR A 13 -2.46 -3.52 -8.00
N MET A 14 -2.50 -3.41 -9.33
CA MET A 14 -1.75 -2.39 -10.09
C MET A 14 -1.95 -0.97 -9.52
N GLN A 15 -3.15 -0.66 -9.03
CA GLN A 15 -3.47 0.66 -8.47
C GLN A 15 -2.76 0.90 -7.13
N GLN A 16 -2.60 -0.13 -6.30
CA GLN A 16 -1.84 -0.04 -5.05
C GLN A 16 -0.34 0.03 -5.31
N GLN A 17 0.19 -0.80 -6.23
CA GLN A 17 1.61 -0.80 -6.58
C GLN A 17 2.08 0.55 -7.14
N ARG A 18 1.20 1.25 -7.88
CA ARG A 18 1.45 2.60 -8.42
C ARG A 18 1.20 3.73 -7.41
N GLY A 19 0.79 3.41 -6.18
CA GLY A 19 0.49 4.41 -5.16
C GLY A 19 -0.78 5.24 -5.43
N TRP A 20 -1.69 4.77 -6.28
CA TRP A 20 -2.99 5.43 -6.50
C TRP A 20 -4.00 5.07 -5.41
N ARG A 21 -3.79 3.94 -4.74
CA ARG A 21 -4.64 3.46 -3.66
C ARG A 21 -3.79 3.04 -2.48
N CYS A 22 -4.31 3.24 -1.27
CA CYS A 22 -3.66 2.83 -0.04
C CYS A 22 -3.24 1.36 -0.12
N VAL A 23 -1.98 1.09 0.20
CA VAL A 23 -1.42 -0.26 0.16
C VAL A 23 -2.20 -1.25 1.03
N TRP A 24 -2.82 -0.79 2.12
CA TRP A 24 -3.64 -1.61 3.01
C TRP A 24 -5.14 -1.54 2.69
N CYS A 25 -5.79 -0.40 2.93
CA CYS A 25 -7.25 -0.30 2.86
C CYS A 25 -7.81 -0.08 1.44
N ARG A 26 -6.96 -0.08 0.40
CA ARG A 26 -7.35 0.15 -0.99
C ARG A 26 -8.16 1.45 -1.21
N TYR A 27 -8.14 2.44 -0.32
CA TYR A 27 -8.85 3.70 -0.57
C TYR A 27 -8.09 4.54 -1.62
N PRO A 28 -8.77 5.20 -2.57
CA PRO A 28 -8.13 6.13 -3.50
C PRO A 28 -7.37 7.24 -2.76
N LEU A 29 -6.09 7.40 -3.08
CA LEU A 29 -5.24 8.41 -2.45
C LEU A 29 -5.35 9.71 -3.23
N THR A 30 -5.47 10.81 -2.49
CA THR A 30 -5.45 12.17 -3.03
C THR A 30 -4.25 12.92 -2.45
N VAL A 31 -3.76 13.92 -3.18
CA VAL A 31 -2.63 14.75 -2.75
C VAL A 31 -2.90 15.32 -1.37
N GLY A 32 -1.98 15.08 -0.42
CA GLY A 32 -2.04 15.57 0.95
C GLY A 32 -2.83 14.68 1.92
N ALA A 33 -3.54 13.66 1.43
CA ALA A 33 -4.20 12.65 2.27
C ALA A 33 -3.41 11.34 2.34
N ASP A 34 -2.20 11.32 1.79
CA ASP A 34 -1.38 10.14 1.65
C ASP A 34 0.01 10.31 2.29
N VAL A 35 0.66 9.19 2.60
CA VAL A 35 2.06 9.14 3.04
C VAL A 35 2.83 8.18 2.13
N ASP A 36 4.01 8.62 1.69
CA ASP A 36 4.99 7.76 1.02
C ASP A 36 5.73 6.92 2.08
N LEU A 37 5.76 5.60 1.90
CA LEU A 37 6.40 4.65 2.82
C LEU A 37 7.86 4.36 2.43
N GLY A 38 8.41 5.12 1.49
CA GLY A 38 9.77 5.03 1.00
C GLY A 38 9.95 3.96 -0.07
N GLU A 39 11.15 3.94 -0.65
CA GLU A 39 11.53 2.95 -1.66
C GLU A 39 11.51 1.55 -1.06
N GLN A 40 10.85 0.64 -1.77
CA GLN A 40 10.85 -0.79 -1.51
C GLN A 40 11.41 -1.51 -2.74
N ARG A 41 12.10 -2.64 -2.51
CA ARG A 41 12.64 -3.46 -3.59
C ARG A 41 11.91 -4.78 -3.67
N ALA A 42 11.48 -5.11 -4.88
CA ALA A 42 10.86 -6.39 -5.20
C ALA A 42 11.74 -7.14 -6.20
N ARG A 43 11.83 -8.46 -6.04
CA ARG A 43 12.49 -9.34 -6.99
C ARG A 43 11.58 -10.55 -7.26
N PRO A 44 10.80 -10.51 -8.35
CA PRO A 44 10.03 -11.67 -8.80
C PRO A 44 10.95 -12.85 -9.12
N SER A 45 10.46 -14.07 -8.99
CA SER A 45 11.20 -15.30 -9.33
C SER A 45 11.47 -15.43 -10.82
N ASP A 46 10.62 -14.84 -11.66
CA ASP A 46 10.60 -14.93 -13.13
C ASP A 46 10.97 -13.60 -13.81
N GLY A 47 11.44 -12.59 -13.05
CA GLY A 47 11.59 -11.23 -13.54
C GLY A 47 12.78 -10.48 -12.99
N ALA A 48 12.97 -9.26 -13.50
CA ALA A 48 13.98 -8.34 -13.01
C ALA A 48 13.58 -7.75 -11.65
N ALA A 49 14.58 -7.47 -10.81
CA ALA A 49 14.35 -6.69 -9.61
C ALA A 49 13.89 -5.27 -10.00
N TYR A 50 12.93 -4.73 -9.25
CA TYR A 50 12.41 -3.38 -9.45
C TYR A 50 12.18 -2.69 -8.12
N SER A 51 12.25 -1.36 -8.15
CA SER A 51 11.88 -0.50 -7.03
C SER A 51 10.42 -0.08 -7.16
N TRP A 52 9.74 0.05 -6.03
CA TRP A 52 8.38 0.56 -5.95
C TRP A 52 8.21 1.41 -4.68
N PHE A 53 7.24 2.32 -4.70
CA PHE A 53 7.07 3.34 -3.67
C PHE A 53 5.64 3.24 -3.12
N PRO A 54 5.38 2.33 -2.15
CA PRO A 54 4.06 2.17 -1.59
C PRO A 54 3.59 3.44 -0.90
N ARG A 55 2.32 3.78 -1.13
CA ARG A 55 1.66 4.90 -0.46
C ARG A 55 0.52 4.39 0.41
N ALA A 56 0.29 5.07 1.51
CA ALA A 56 -0.79 4.76 2.44
C ALA A 56 -1.59 6.00 2.83
N CYS A 57 -2.71 5.80 3.51
CA CYS A 57 -3.46 6.90 4.10
C CYS A 57 -2.66 7.57 5.22
N SER A 58 -2.69 8.90 5.26
CA SER A 58 -2.14 9.69 6.36
C SER A 58 -2.88 9.45 7.69
N ASP A 59 -4.21 9.27 7.63
CA ASP A 59 -5.02 8.89 8.79
C ASP A 59 -5.01 7.36 8.98
N VAL A 60 -4.21 6.91 9.94
CA VAL A 60 -4.06 5.49 10.29
C VAL A 60 -5.34 4.92 10.87
N ALA A 61 -6.07 5.67 11.70
CA ALA A 61 -7.27 5.18 12.36
C ALA A 61 -8.37 4.87 11.34
N VAL A 62 -8.61 5.81 10.41
CA VAL A 62 -9.56 5.62 9.32
C VAL A 62 -9.13 4.49 8.39
N CYS A 63 -7.82 4.35 8.14
CA CYS A 63 -7.29 3.27 7.32
C CYS A 63 -7.60 1.88 7.90
N VAL A 64 -7.37 1.68 9.20
CA VAL A 64 -7.61 0.40 9.89
C VAL A 64 -9.07 -0.01 9.82
N VAL A 65 -10.00 0.95 10.03
CA VAL A 65 -11.45 0.67 9.92
C VAL A 65 -11.82 0.19 8.52
N ARG A 66 -11.40 0.92 7.48
CA ARG A 66 -11.72 0.57 6.07
C ARG A 66 -11.15 -0.77 5.65
N GLU A 67 -9.95 -1.10 6.13
CA GLU A 67 -9.33 -2.39 5.85
C GLU A 67 -10.10 -3.54 6.52
N ALA A 68 -10.50 -3.37 7.78
CA ALA A 68 -11.33 -4.35 8.48
C ALA A 68 -12.69 -4.55 7.79
N GLU A 69 -13.29 -3.49 7.23
CA GLU A 69 -14.51 -3.58 6.41
C GLU A 69 -14.29 -4.37 5.13
N GLN A 70 -13.14 -4.20 4.46
CA GLN A 70 -12.81 -4.94 3.24
C GLN A 70 -12.50 -6.41 3.49
N ALA A 71 -11.93 -6.76 4.64
CA ALA A 71 -11.67 -8.15 5.00
C ALA A 71 -12.95 -8.96 5.25
N ARG A 72 -14.08 -8.30 5.50
CA ARG A 72 -15.39 -8.92 5.69
C ARG A 72 -16.14 -9.20 4.38
N LYS A 73 -15.62 -8.71 3.25
CA LYS A 73 -16.28 -8.76 1.95
C LYS A 73 -15.60 -9.78 1.04
#